data_AF-A0AAE1TSX1-F1
#
_entry.id   AF-A0AAE1TSX1-F1
#
_cell.length_a   1.000
_cell.length_b   1.000
_cell.length_c   1.000
_cell.angle_alpha   90.00
_cell.angle_beta   90.00
_cell.angle_gamma   90.00
#
_symmetry.space_group_name_H-M   'P 1'
#
loop_
_entity.id
_entity.type
_entity.pdbx_description
1 polymer ?
#
loop_
_entity_poly.entity_id
_entity_poly.type
_entity_poly.pdbx_seq_one_letter_code
_entity_poly.pdbx_strand_id
1 'polypeptide(L)'
;MFTHSWQVTDGLETTGPVILRVAAFELQVFLVNNTGLSITHGSWAYITPVNLSYTTNAPEQDLEVHFDITSLPLHGAVQRLRSNNRWQSVNQFSSRQMEKDKIRYKHISKEPREDEFGFRLFCGDQKFQSDYTFRITFVSITIDVVRNSELLIDRIQESFHIRELPAE
;
A
#
# COMPACT_ATOMS: atom_id res chain seq x y z
N MET A 1 -13.03 -12.06 31.77
CA MET A 1 -14.12 -13.07 31.68
C MET A 1 -15.24 -12.60 32.58
N PHE A 2 -16.46 -12.53 32.07
CA PHE A 2 -17.64 -12.15 32.85
C PHE A 2 -18.66 -13.28 32.76
N THR A 3 -19.44 -13.44 33.84
CA THR A 3 -20.45 -14.47 33.95
C THR A 3 -21.77 -13.81 34.27
N HIS A 4 -22.80 -14.05 33.45
CA HIS A 4 -24.15 -13.58 33.72
C HIS A 4 -25.04 -14.79 34.02
N SER A 5 -25.78 -14.74 35.13
CA SER A 5 -26.72 -15.78 35.53
C SER A 5 -28.15 -15.29 35.28
N TRP A 6 -28.89 -16.03 34.47
CA TRP A 6 -30.30 -15.75 34.20
C TRP A 6 -31.16 -16.84 34.82
N GLN A 7 -32.29 -16.45 35.39
CA GLN A 7 -33.34 -17.35 35.83
C GLN A 7 -34.66 -16.88 35.23
N VAL A 8 -35.41 -17.83 34.69
CA VAL A 8 -36.73 -17.57 34.13
C VAL A 8 -37.76 -18.18 35.08
N THR A 9 -38.82 -17.43 35.37
CA THR A 9 -39.97 -17.92 36.15
C THR A 9 -41.25 -17.57 35.42
N ASP A 10 -42.22 -18.49 35.47
CA ASP A 10 -43.59 -18.24 35.02
C ASP A 10 -44.51 -17.76 36.16
N GLY A 11 -43.94 -17.56 37.37
CA GLY A 11 -44.67 -17.17 38.58
C GLY A 11 -45.10 -18.34 39.46
N LEU A 12 -44.99 -19.59 38.99
CA LEU A 12 -45.20 -20.80 39.79
C LEU A 12 -43.90 -21.57 40.03
N GLU A 13 -43.11 -21.76 38.97
CA GLU A 13 -41.84 -22.47 39.01
C GLU A 13 -40.72 -21.56 38.49
N THR A 14 -39.50 -21.77 38.99
CA THR A 14 -38.31 -21.05 38.53
C THR A 14 -37.32 -22.05 37.95
N THR A 15 -36.80 -21.77 36.76
CA THR A 15 -35.78 -22.61 36.14
C THR A 15 -34.47 -22.53 36.93
N GLY A 16 -33.66 -23.59 36.86
CA GLY A 16 -32.27 -23.52 37.31
C GLY A 16 -31.51 -22.36 36.63
N PRO A 17 -30.50 -21.77 37.29
CA PRO A 17 -29.75 -20.65 36.72
C PRO A 17 -28.98 -21.09 35.48
N VAL A 18 -29.20 -20.39 34.37
CA VAL A 18 -28.42 -20.56 33.13
C VAL A 18 -27.25 -19.58 33.18
N ILE A 19 -26.04 -20.12 33.04
CA ILE A 19 -24.80 -19.35 33.12
C ILE A 19 -24.29 -19.04 31.71
N LEU A 20 -24.32 -17.76 31.33
CA LEU A 20 -23.63 -17.28 30.13
C LEU A 20 -22.21 -16.83 30.49
N ARG A 21 -21.21 -17.51 29.93
CA ARG A 21 -19.80 -17.14 30.07
C ARG A 21 -19.38 -16.30 28.88
N VAL A 22 -18.94 -15.07 29.12
CA VAL A 22 -18.44 -14.16 28.10
C VAL A 22 -16.95 -13.94 28.30
N ALA A 23 -16.16 -14.22 27.27
CA ALA A 23 -14.74 -13.92 27.21
C ALA A 23 -14.49 -12.87 26.12
N ALA A 24 -13.73 -11.84 26.45
CA ALA A 24 -13.18 -10.89 25.49
C ALA A 24 -11.67 -11.09 25.46
N PHE A 25 -11.09 -11.07 24.27
CA PHE A 25 -9.66 -11.17 24.04
C PHE A 25 -9.17 -9.85 23.48
N GLU A 26 -7.93 -9.49 23.79
CA GLU A 26 -7.30 -8.34 23.14
C GLU A 26 -7.15 -8.61 21.64
N LEU A 27 -7.46 -7.60 20.83
CA LEU A 27 -7.29 -7.69 19.39
C LEU A 27 -5.79 -7.80 19.09
N GLN A 28 -5.44 -8.79 18.27
CA GLN A 28 -4.08 -8.97 17.77
C GLN A 28 -4.10 -8.92 16.25
N VAL A 29 -3.08 -8.28 15.66
CA VAL A 29 -2.90 -8.17 14.22
C VAL A 29 -1.51 -8.71 13.87
N PHE A 30 -1.47 -9.55 12.85
CA PHE A 30 -0.27 -10.20 12.37
C PHE A 30 -0.05 -9.87 10.90
N LEU A 31 1.19 -9.54 10.54
CA LEU A 31 1.57 -9.37 9.14
C LEU A 31 1.71 -10.75 8.48
N VAL A 32 1.06 -10.94 7.32
CA VAL A 32 1.05 -12.21 6.60
C VAL A 32 1.96 -12.13 5.38
N ASN A 33 1.68 -11.21 4.46
CA ASN A 33 2.54 -10.95 3.31
C ASN A 33 3.27 -9.63 3.47
N ASN A 34 4.56 -9.63 3.12
CA ASN A 34 5.36 -8.44 2.95
C ASN A 34 6.45 -8.74 1.91
N THR A 35 6.03 -8.96 0.66
CA THR A 35 6.96 -9.31 -0.43
C THR A 35 7.75 -8.11 -0.93
N GLY A 36 7.38 -6.90 -0.52
CA GLY A 36 7.80 -5.67 -1.16
C GLY A 36 7.19 -5.48 -2.55
N LEU A 37 7.76 -4.54 -3.30
CA LEU A 37 7.32 -4.18 -4.64
C LEU A 37 8.51 -4.10 -5.60
N SER A 38 8.31 -4.51 -6.85
CA SER A 38 9.32 -4.40 -7.90
C SER A 38 8.77 -3.56 -9.04
N ILE A 39 9.45 -2.46 -9.36
CA ILE A 39 8.97 -1.48 -10.35
C ILE A 39 10.09 -1.00 -11.25
N THR A 40 9.74 -0.42 -12.39
CA THR A 40 10.72 0.19 -13.29
C THR A 40 11.01 1.64 -12.90
N HIS A 41 12.20 2.12 -13.25
CA HIS A 41 12.55 3.53 -13.06
C HIS A 41 11.56 4.46 -13.77
N GLY A 42 11.26 5.56 -13.10
CA GLY A 42 10.29 6.58 -13.52
C GLY A 42 8.83 6.16 -13.44
N SER A 43 8.53 4.93 -12.99
CA SER A 43 7.18 4.37 -13.01
C SER A 43 6.50 4.39 -11.63
N TRP A 44 5.34 3.75 -11.57
CA TRP A 44 4.54 3.54 -10.37
C TRP A 44 3.96 2.13 -10.40
N ALA A 45 3.64 1.58 -9.23
CA ALA A 45 2.88 0.33 -9.14
C ALA A 45 1.98 0.32 -7.90
N TYR A 46 0.87 -0.42 -7.99
CA TYR A 46 -0.07 -0.58 -6.89
C TYR A 46 0.55 -1.39 -5.76
N ILE A 47 0.25 -1.00 -4.53
CA ILE A 47 0.47 -1.85 -3.36
C ILE A 47 -0.84 -2.62 -3.21
N THR A 48 -0.77 -3.95 -3.23
CA THR A 48 -1.95 -4.83 -3.22
C THR A 48 -1.85 -5.86 -2.10
N PRO A 49 -2.95 -6.57 -1.75
CA PRO A 49 -2.92 -7.66 -0.77
C PRO A 49 -1.94 -8.81 -1.12
N VAL A 50 -1.57 -8.95 -2.40
CA VAL A 50 -0.53 -9.91 -2.81
C VAL A 50 0.83 -9.50 -2.25
N ASN A 51 1.11 -8.20 -2.20
CA ASN A 51 2.38 -7.66 -1.72
C ASN A 51 2.39 -7.46 -0.20
N LEU A 52 1.27 -6.99 0.34
CA LEU A 52 1.14 -6.57 1.73
C LEU A 52 -0.21 -7.01 2.30
N SER A 53 -0.23 -7.97 3.21
CA SER A 53 -1.46 -8.46 3.84
C SER A 53 -1.30 -8.70 5.33
N TYR A 54 -2.42 -8.73 6.03
CA TYR A 54 -2.51 -8.92 7.47
C TYR A 54 -3.59 -9.95 7.80
N THR A 55 -3.56 -10.46 9.02
CA THR A 55 -4.65 -11.22 9.63
C THR A 55 -4.84 -10.77 11.06
N THR A 56 -6.02 -11.01 11.61
CA THR A 56 -6.33 -10.72 13.01
C THR A 56 -6.70 -12.00 13.76
N ASN A 57 -6.72 -11.98 15.09
CA ASN A 57 -7.30 -13.06 15.89
C ASN A 57 -8.84 -13.07 15.89
N ALA A 58 -9.49 -12.18 15.13
CA ALA A 58 -10.93 -12.08 14.95
C ALA A 58 -11.29 -11.84 13.46
N PRO A 59 -10.95 -12.78 12.56
CA PRO A 59 -11.09 -12.57 11.11
C PRO A 59 -12.55 -12.41 10.67
N GLU A 60 -13.51 -12.97 11.42
CA GLU A 60 -14.94 -12.90 11.13
C GLU A 60 -15.56 -11.52 11.38
N GLN A 61 -14.84 -10.61 12.04
CA GLN A 61 -15.34 -9.28 12.41
C GLN A 61 -15.16 -8.20 11.33
N ASP A 62 -14.61 -8.54 10.15
CA ASP A 62 -14.32 -7.61 9.03
C ASP A 62 -13.66 -6.29 9.49
N LEU A 63 -12.65 -6.42 10.35
CA LEU A 63 -11.95 -5.28 10.93
C LEU A 63 -11.10 -4.56 9.87
N GLU A 64 -11.32 -3.26 9.73
CA GLU A 64 -10.51 -2.40 8.85
C GLU A 64 -9.19 -2.06 9.54
N VAL A 65 -8.09 -2.60 9.01
CA VAL A 65 -6.74 -2.29 9.47
C VAL A 65 -6.16 -1.16 8.64
N HIS A 66 -5.49 -0.27 9.35
CA HIS A 66 -4.80 0.85 8.77
C HIS A 66 -3.29 0.71 8.92
N PHE A 67 -2.59 1.29 7.95
CA PHE A 67 -1.14 1.32 7.82
C PHE A 67 -0.71 2.77 8.01
N ASP A 68 0.05 3.04 9.06
CA ASP A 68 0.63 4.35 9.37
C ASP A 68 2.11 4.34 8.97
N ILE A 69 2.50 5.19 8.02
CA ILE A 69 3.86 5.27 7.50
C ILE A 69 4.71 6.06 8.49
N THR A 70 5.63 5.35 9.15
CA THR A 70 6.49 5.87 10.21
C THR A 70 7.81 6.42 9.67
N SER A 71 8.29 5.85 8.57
CA SER A 71 9.46 6.32 7.83
C SER A 71 9.09 6.45 6.36
N LEU A 72 9.25 7.66 5.80
CA LEU A 72 8.89 7.94 4.42
C LEU A 72 9.92 7.36 3.44
N PRO A 73 9.48 6.95 2.24
CA PRO A 73 10.40 6.57 1.18
C PRO A 73 11.29 7.75 0.76
N LEU A 74 12.57 7.47 0.49
CA LEU A 74 13.55 8.49 0.09
C LEU A 74 13.48 8.82 -1.41
N HIS A 75 13.02 7.87 -2.21
CA HIS A 75 13.10 7.92 -3.67
C HIS A 75 11.75 7.90 -4.38
N GLY A 76 10.67 7.98 -3.60
CA GLY A 76 9.31 7.93 -4.09
C GLY A 76 8.31 8.53 -3.12
N ALA A 77 7.05 8.24 -3.37
CA ALA A 77 5.97 8.57 -2.46
C ALA A 77 4.90 7.48 -2.53
N VAL A 78 4.36 7.12 -1.37
CA VAL A 78 3.11 6.36 -1.28
C VAL A 78 1.96 7.33 -1.55
N GLN A 79 1.12 7.01 -2.52
CA GLN A 79 0.03 7.85 -2.98
C GLN A 79 -1.31 7.14 -2.89
N ARG A 80 -2.36 7.92 -2.58
CA ARG A 80 -3.75 7.49 -2.59
C ARG A 80 -4.54 8.16 -3.70
N LEU A 81 -5.39 7.39 -4.37
CA LEU A 81 -6.39 7.89 -5.30
C LEU A 81 -7.57 8.49 -4.54
N ARG A 82 -7.79 9.80 -4.71
CA ARG A 82 -8.94 10.52 -4.15
C ARG A 82 -10.16 10.42 -5.07
N SER A 83 -11.34 10.79 -4.56
CA SER A 83 -12.60 10.77 -5.33
C SER A 83 -12.60 11.70 -6.56
N ASN A 84 -11.70 12.68 -6.60
CA ASN A 84 -11.49 13.56 -7.76
C ASN A 84 -10.54 12.95 -8.81
N ASN A 85 -10.26 11.65 -8.73
CA ASN A 85 -9.32 10.91 -9.58
C ASN A 85 -7.88 11.45 -9.59
N ARG A 86 -7.49 12.20 -8.55
CA ARG A 86 -6.12 12.68 -8.36
C ARG A 86 -5.38 11.84 -7.34
N TRP A 87 -4.12 11.57 -7.65
CA TRP A 87 -3.19 10.91 -6.75
C TRP A 87 -2.55 11.94 -5.82
N GLN A 88 -2.54 11.63 -4.52
CA GLN A 88 -1.93 12.48 -3.50
C GLN A 88 -1.05 11.65 -2.58
N SER A 89 0.10 12.18 -2.20
CA SER A 89 0.95 11.55 -1.19
C SER A 89 0.21 11.44 0.13
N VAL A 90 0.34 10.29 0.78
CA VAL A 90 -0.29 10.02 2.08
C VAL A 90 0.71 9.35 2.99
N ASN A 91 0.56 9.60 4.29
CA ASN A 91 1.32 8.90 5.33
C ASN A 91 0.48 7.78 5.96
N GLN A 92 -0.74 7.57 5.48
CA GLN A 92 -1.65 6.59 6.05
C GLN A 92 -2.63 6.09 4.99
N PHE A 93 -2.90 4.78 5.01
CA PHE A 93 -3.88 4.14 4.15
C PHE A 93 -4.57 2.97 4.85
N SER A 94 -5.70 2.51 4.32
CA SER A 94 -6.43 1.36 4.87
C SER A 94 -6.36 0.13 3.97
N SER A 95 -6.61 -1.04 4.57
CA SER A 95 -6.72 -2.32 3.83
C SER A 95 -7.74 -2.25 2.71
N ARG A 96 -8.94 -1.73 2.99
CA ARG A 96 -10.00 -1.52 1.97
C ARG A 96 -9.59 -0.60 0.83
N GLN A 97 -8.70 0.37 1.08
CA GLN A 97 -8.16 1.22 0.01
C GLN A 97 -7.16 0.46 -0.86
N MET A 98 -6.34 -0.37 -0.24
CA MET A 98 -5.37 -1.24 -0.90
C MET A 98 -6.06 -2.31 -1.76
N GLU A 99 -7.11 -2.95 -1.24
CA GLU A 99 -7.93 -3.94 -1.96
C GLU A 99 -8.68 -3.37 -3.18
N LYS A 100 -8.91 -2.06 -3.20
CA LYS A 100 -9.59 -1.36 -4.29
C LYS A 100 -8.61 -0.68 -5.26
N ASP A 101 -7.33 -1.08 -5.23
CA ASP A 101 -6.25 -0.52 -6.06
C ASP A 101 -6.14 1.01 -5.96
N LYS A 102 -6.46 1.57 -4.78
CA LYS A 102 -6.39 3.03 -4.55
C LYS A 102 -5.06 3.46 -3.96
N ILE A 103 -4.14 2.54 -3.70
CA ILE A 103 -2.83 2.81 -3.09
C ILE A 103 -1.73 2.39 -4.05
N ARG A 104 -0.77 3.29 -4.28
CA ARG A 104 0.38 3.02 -5.14
C ARG A 104 1.65 3.61 -4.55
N TYR A 105 2.78 3.05 -4.94
CA TYR A 105 4.06 3.74 -4.83
C TYR A 105 4.37 4.42 -6.18
N LYS A 106 4.86 5.66 -6.15
CA LYS A 106 5.35 6.39 -7.33
C LYS A 106 6.81 6.75 -7.15
N HIS A 107 7.65 6.33 -8.10
CA HIS A 107 9.06 6.71 -8.14
C HIS A 107 9.23 8.15 -8.65
N ILE A 108 10.10 8.93 -8.00
CA ILE A 108 10.32 10.34 -8.36
C ILE A 108 11.79 10.75 -8.46
N SER A 109 12.74 9.94 -7.96
CA SER A 109 14.16 10.26 -8.01
C SER A 109 14.85 9.72 -9.28
N LYS A 110 16.13 10.03 -9.45
CA LYS A 110 16.96 9.46 -10.52
C LYS A 110 17.63 8.18 -10.02
N GLU A 111 17.20 7.05 -10.57
CA GLU A 111 17.88 5.75 -10.64
C GLU A 111 18.55 5.17 -9.36
N PRO A 112 17.85 5.07 -8.22
CA PRO A 112 18.34 4.33 -7.05
C PRO A 112 18.17 2.80 -7.21
N ARG A 113 18.97 1.99 -6.53
CA ARG A 113 18.80 0.52 -6.60
C ARG A 113 17.58 0.01 -5.84
N GLU A 114 17.26 0.67 -4.74
CA GLU A 114 16.18 0.31 -3.84
C GLU A 114 15.61 1.54 -3.13
N ASP A 115 14.42 1.38 -2.57
CA ASP A 115 13.78 2.33 -1.68
C ASP A 115 12.99 1.54 -0.64
N GLU A 116 12.57 2.17 0.44
CA GLU A 116 11.78 1.52 1.47
C GLU A 116 10.96 2.52 2.26
N PHE A 117 9.87 2.05 2.86
CA PHE A 117 9.15 2.83 3.86
C PHE A 117 8.84 1.98 5.08
N GLY A 118 8.93 2.61 6.24
CA GLY A 118 8.55 2.01 7.52
C GLY A 118 7.07 2.24 7.78
N PHE A 119 6.39 1.27 8.38
CA PHE A 119 4.99 1.42 8.76
C PHE A 119 4.63 0.66 10.04
N ARG A 120 3.56 1.12 10.70
CA ARG A 120 2.91 0.46 11.83
C ARG A 120 1.45 0.18 11.50
N LEU A 121 0.92 -0.87 12.11
CA LEU A 121 -0.49 -1.23 11.98
C LEU A 121 -1.30 -0.61 13.12
N PHE A 122 -2.54 -0.23 12.82
CA PHE A 122 -3.53 0.11 13.84
C PHE A 122 -4.93 -0.26 13.38
N CYS A 123 -5.82 -0.53 14.33
CA CYS A 123 -7.21 -0.91 14.09
C CYS A 123 -8.09 -0.20 15.12
N GLY A 124 -8.98 0.69 14.65
CA GLY A 124 -9.69 1.61 15.55
C GLY A 124 -8.69 2.45 16.38
N ASP A 125 -8.86 2.45 17.69
CA ASP A 125 -7.97 3.16 18.62
C ASP A 125 -6.74 2.33 19.05
N GLN A 126 -6.69 1.05 18.67
CA GLN A 126 -5.60 0.15 19.03
C GLN A 126 -4.43 0.30 18.04
N LYS A 127 -3.29 0.78 18.53
CA LYS A 127 -2.02 0.77 17.80
C LYS A 127 -1.23 -0.49 18.15
N PHE A 128 -0.64 -1.13 17.14
CA PHE A 128 0.23 -2.28 17.33
C PHE A 128 1.69 -1.82 17.41
N GLN A 129 2.45 -2.37 18.35
CA GLN A 129 3.83 -1.93 18.63
C GLN A 129 4.85 -2.40 17.58
N SER A 130 4.46 -3.27 16.65
CA SER A 130 5.36 -3.80 15.64
C SER A 130 5.59 -2.79 14.50
N ASP A 131 6.81 -2.29 14.38
CA ASP A 131 7.28 -1.56 13.22
C ASP A 131 7.72 -2.54 12.12
N TYR A 132 7.26 -2.30 10.89
CA TYR A 132 7.56 -3.10 9.72
C TYR A 132 8.19 -2.24 8.64
N THR A 133 8.98 -2.86 7.76
CA THR A 133 9.59 -2.21 6.60
C THR A 133 9.07 -2.83 5.32
N PHE A 134 8.61 -2.00 4.39
CA PHE A 134 8.19 -2.43 3.06
C PHE A 134 9.26 -2.00 2.04
N ARG A 135 9.88 -2.98 1.38
CA ARG A 135 10.99 -2.74 0.43
C ARG A 135 10.48 -2.56 -1.01
N ILE A 136 11.09 -1.65 -1.74
CA ILE A 136 10.88 -1.39 -3.16
C ILE A 136 12.20 -1.64 -3.89
N THR A 137 12.15 -2.43 -4.96
CA THR A 137 13.29 -2.72 -5.83
C THR A 137 13.04 -2.17 -7.23
N PHE A 138 14.10 -1.63 -7.85
CA PHE A 138 13.99 -1.07 -9.18
C PHE A 138 14.60 -2.00 -10.22
N VAL A 139 13.84 -2.25 -11.29
CA VAL A 139 14.27 -3.06 -12.44
C VAL A 139 14.63 -2.12 -13.59
N SER A 140 15.85 -2.27 -14.11
CA SER A 140 16.31 -1.57 -15.32
C SER A 140 15.72 -2.23 -16.57
N ILE A 141 15.17 -1.43 -17.48
CA ILE A 141 14.75 -1.91 -18.81
C ILE A 141 15.90 -1.65 -19.77
N THR A 142 16.50 -2.69 -20.34
CA THR A 142 17.43 -2.57 -21.47
C THR A 142 16.61 -2.53 -22.76
N ILE A 143 16.59 -1.39 -23.46
CA ILE A 143 15.98 -1.28 -24.78
C ILE A 143 17.08 -1.48 -25.82
N ASP A 144 17.06 -2.61 -26.51
CA ASP A 144 17.92 -2.83 -27.67
C ASP A 144 17.28 -2.18 -28.90
N VAL A 145 17.95 -1.20 -29.50
CA VAL A 145 17.51 -0.59 -30.76
C VAL A 145 17.78 -1.58 -31.89
N VAL A 146 16.78 -2.39 -32.24
CA VAL A 146 16.92 -3.45 -33.25
C VAL A 146 17.05 -2.88 -34.67
N ARG A 147 16.40 -1.74 -34.97
CA ARG A 147 16.52 -1.03 -36.25
C ARG A 147 16.34 0.47 -36.10
N ASN A 148 17.36 1.24 -36.47
CA ASN A 148 17.25 2.65 -36.84
C ASN A 148 17.18 2.72 -38.36
N SER A 149 15.97 2.71 -38.94
CA SER A 149 15.80 3.03 -40.35
C SER A 149 15.70 4.54 -40.49
N GLU A 150 16.56 5.13 -41.33
CA GLU A 150 16.50 6.55 -41.68
C GLU A 150 15.07 6.94 -42.08
N LEU A 151 14.52 7.95 -41.40
CA LEU A 151 13.30 8.60 -41.84
C LEU A 151 13.66 9.49 -43.03
N LEU A 152 13.45 8.99 -44.24
CA LEU A 152 13.44 9.84 -45.44
C LEU A 152 12.24 10.77 -45.35
N ILE A 153 12.46 12.00 -44.88
CA ILE A 153 11.43 13.03 -44.88
C ILE A 153 11.37 13.64 -46.29
N ASP A 154 10.57 13.06 -47.17
CA ASP A 154 10.45 13.47 -48.58
C ASP A 154 9.61 14.74 -48.82
N ARG A 155 9.42 15.62 -47.82
CA ARG A 155 8.85 16.96 -48.02
C ARG A 155 8.84 17.80 -46.75
N ILE A 156 9.99 18.39 -46.42
CA ILE A 156 10.00 19.65 -45.67
C ILE A 156 11.04 20.56 -46.33
N GLN A 157 10.56 21.66 -46.89
CA GLN A 157 11.41 22.83 -47.12
C GLN A 157 11.53 23.57 -45.79
N GLU A 158 12.39 23.09 -44.90
CA GLU A 158 12.89 23.92 -43.82
C GLU A 158 14.42 23.95 -43.90
N SER A 159 14.93 25.08 -44.38
CA SER A 159 16.36 25.36 -44.44
C SER A 159 16.88 25.55 -43.01
N PHE A 160 17.58 24.55 -42.48
CA PHE A 160 18.38 24.72 -41.27
C PHE A 160 19.66 25.48 -41.62
N HIS A 161 19.75 26.73 -41.13
CA HIS A 161 20.94 27.55 -41.28
C HIS A 161 21.95 27.13 -40.20
N ILE A 162 22.89 26.26 -40.55
CA ILE A 162 24.04 25.96 -39.70
C ILE A 162 24.96 27.18 -39.80
N ARG A 163 25.04 27.98 -38.73
CA ARG A 163 26.11 28.97 -38.58
C ARG A 163 27.41 28.20 -38.31
N GLU A 164 28.30 28.17 -39.28
CA GLU A 164 29.68 27.78 -39.02
C GLU A 164 30.36 28.83 -38.13
N LEU A 165 31.04 28.36 -37.09
CA LEU A 165 31.96 29.16 -36.29
C LEU A 165 33.21 29.43 -37.14
N PRO A 166 33.67 30.69 -37.26
CA PRO A 166 34.89 30.98 -37.99
C PRO A 166 36.10 30.36 -37.28
N ALA A 167 36.99 29.77 -38.07
CA ALA A 167 38.32 29.38 -37.63
C ALA A 167 39.25 30.61 -37.69
N GLU A 168 39.85 30.90 -36.53
CA GLU A 168 40.96 31.83 -36.22
C GLU A 168 40.75 33.34 -36.48
#